data_AF-A0A431IEG9-F1
#
_entry.id   AF-A0A431IEG9-F1
#
_cell.length_a   1.000
_cell.length_b   1.000
_cell.length_c   1.000
_cell.angle_alpha   90.00
_cell.angle_beta   90.00
_cell.angle_gamma   90.00
#
_symmetry.space_group_name_H-M   'P 1'
#
loop_
_entity.id
_entity.type
_entity.pdbx_description
1 polymer ?
#
loop_
_entity_poly.entity_id
_entity_poly.type
_entity_poly.pdbx_seq_one_letter_code
_entity_poly.pdbx_strand_id
1 'polypeptide(L)'
;MDSSGDPAAAVDGREVLDWLLSDQARAFARRRLRAAGLGSSTDHVDDVLGDAVVSVMRRLRSADPLVLDSVEAYGTTVIANQVRAVVRGRDLLVDDDPAARLALDRTAEPPPFVVDADFEDDLRVALENLGGPPWLMSAALALLIFIGHPGSEPDDAPAPISGSRPDQALCWPALWLAGEHDLFPEPYGRDGTDTVARRRRRARRIRAVQAQLERGHAHLLAVDRRDGGDRG
;
A
#
# COMPACT_ATOMS: atom_id res chain seq x y z
N MET A 1 7.82 -48.48 12.07
CA MET A 1 7.68 -47.14 12.65
C MET A 1 7.32 -46.22 11.51
N ASP A 2 6.02 -46.21 11.19
CA ASP A 2 5.45 -45.26 10.24
C ASP A 2 5.14 -43.97 10.98
N SER A 3 5.68 -42.87 10.47
CA SER A 3 5.18 -41.53 10.76
C SER A 3 5.22 -40.78 9.44
N SER A 4 4.22 -41.10 8.62
CA SER A 4 3.81 -40.29 7.48
C SER A 4 3.39 -38.93 8.02
N GLY A 5 4.25 -37.93 7.84
CA GLY A 5 3.87 -36.53 7.97
C GLY A 5 2.82 -36.22 6.90
N ASP A 6 1.64 -35.84 7.36
CA ASP A 6 0.49 -35.44 6.57
C ASP A 6 0.91 -34.33 5.57
N PRO A 7 0.78 -34.51 4.24
CA PRO A 7 0.98 -33.40 3.32
C PRO A 7 -0.18 -32.43 3.56
N ALA A 8 0.12 -31.25 4.10
CA ALA A 8 -0.83 -30.14 4.17
C ALA A 8 -1.61 -30.07 2.85
N ALA A 9 -2.92 -30.28 2.91
CA ALA A 9 -3.77 -30.40 1.74
C ALA A 9 -3.65 -29.12 0.91
N ALA A 10 -2.87 -29.17 -0.16
CA ALA A 10 -2.72 -28.06 -1.08
C ALA A 10 -4.10 -27.75 -1.66
N VAL A 11 -4.58 -26.54 -1.39
CA VAL A 11 -5.93 -26.15 -1.79
C VAL A 11 -6.00 -25.95 -3.31
N ASP A 12 -6.95 -26.60 -3.97
CA ASP A 12 -7.15 -26.50 -5.42
C ASP A 12 -7.66 -25.09 -5.77
N GLY A 13 -7.11 -24.47 -6.81
CA GLY A 13 -7.53 -23.14 -7.25
C GLY A 13 -8.98 -23.08 -7.77
N ARG A 14 -9.67 -24.22 -7.90
CA ARG A 14 -11.13 -24.27 -8.07
C ARG A 14 -11.90 -23.74 -6.86
N GLU A 15 -11.40 -23.93 -5.64
CA GLU A 15 -12.03 -23.40 -4.43
C GLU A 15 -12.02 -21.86 -4.39
N VAL A 16 -11.04 -21.24 -5.06
CA VAL A 16 -11.01 -19.78 -5.27
C VAL A 16 -12.17 -19.31 -6.14
N LEU A 17 -12.54 -20.09 -7.18
CA LEU A 17 -13.68 -19.74 -8.03
C LEU A 17 -14.98 -19.80 -7.24
N ASP A 18 -15.16 -20.83 -6.40
CA ASP A 18 -16.34 -20.96 -5.54
C ASP A 18 -16.40 -19.83 -4.51
N TRP A 19 -15.26 -19.47 -3.91
CA TRP A 19 -15.19 -18.33 -2.99
C TRP A 19 -15.51 -17.00 -3.67
N LEU A 20 -15.07 -16.76 -4.91
CA LEU A 20 -15.38 -15.54 -5.66
C LEU A 20 -16.87 -15.35 -5.95
N LEU A 21 -17.66 -16.43 -5.92
CA LEU A 21 -19.12 -16.39 -6.09
C LEU A 21 -19.87 -16.14 -4.77
N SER A 22 -19.16 -16.09 -3.64
CA SER A 22 -19.76 -15.94 -2.31
C SER A 22 -20.16 -14.50 -1.96
N ASP A 23 -21.05 -14.35 -0.97
CA ASP A 23 -21.42 -13.04 -0.42
C ASP A 23 -20.25 -12.37 0.31
N GLN A 24 -19.28 -13.13 0.81
CA GLN A 24 -18.08 -12.60 1.45
C GLN A 24 -17.19 -11.89 0.41
N ALA A 25 -16.97 -12.51 -0.75
CA ALA A 25 -16.25 -11.90 -1.86
C ALA A 25 -16.97 -10.64 -2.39
N ARG A 26 -18.31 -10.70 -2.50
CA ARG A 26 -19.14 -9.56 -2.90
C ARG A 26 -19.05 -8.40 -1.89
N ALA A 27 -19.13 -8.68 -0.59
CA ALA A 27 -18.98 -7.68 0.45
C ALA A 27 -17.58 -7.05 0.44
N PHE A 28 -16.54 -7.85 0.20
CA PHE A 28 -15.16 -7.38 0.08
C PHE A 28 -14.97 -6.48 -1.15
N ALA A 29 -15.41 -6.91 -2.34
CA ALA A 29 -15.36 -6.12 -3.57
C ALA A 29 -16.12 -4.79 -3.40
N ARG A 30 -17.30 -4.83 -2.78
CA ARG A 30 -18.09 -3.63 -2.49
C ARG A 30 -17.36 -2.64 -1.59
N ARG A 31 -16.77 -3.12 -0.49
CA ARG A 31 -15.96 -2.29 0.41
C ARG A 31 -14.78 -1.68 -0.34
N ARG A 32 -14.12 -2.46 -1.19
CA ARG A 32 -12.94 -2.01 -1.94
C ARG A 32 -13.28 -0.97 -3.01
N LEU A 33 -14.40 -1.13 -3.72
CA LEU A 33 -14.88 -0.17 -4.71
C LEU A 33 -15.35 1.16 -4.08
N ARG A 34 -15.99 1.09 -2.90
CA ARG A 34 -16.29 2.31 -2.10
C ARG A 34 -15.01 3.03 -1.71
N ALA A 35 -14.05 2.30 -1.14
CA ALA A 35 -12.76 2.86 -0.75
C ALA A 35 -11.95 3.44 -1.93
N ALA A 36 -12.23 2.99 -3.16
CA ALA A 36 -11.62 3.51 -4.39
C ALA A 36 -12.40 4.69 -5.02
N GLY A 37 -13.51 5.13 -4.42
CA GLY A 37 -14.35 6.21 -4.95
C GLY A 37 -15.00 5.89 -6.30
N LEU A 38 -15.21 4.60 -6.59
CA LEU A 38 -15.86 4.09 -7.81
C LEU A 38 -17.37 3.83 -7.63
N GLY A 39 -17.91 4.14 -6.44
CA GLY A 39 -19.28 3.80 -6.08
C GLY A 39 -19.41 2.32 -5.73
N SER A 40 -20.59 1.92 -5.27
CA SER A 40 -20.89 0.55 -4.85
C SER A 40 -22.14 -0.01 -5.52
N SER A 41 -22.41 0.48 -6.73
CA SER A 41 -23.46 -0.02 -7.58
C SER A 41 -23.23 -1.52 -7.82
N THR A 42 -24.33 -2.26 -7.89
CA THR A 42 -24.30 -3.71 -8.09
C THR A 42 -23.51 -4.06 -9.37
N ASP A 43 -23.72 -3.28 -10.44
CA ASP A 43 -23.04 -3.48 -11.73
C ASP A 43 -21.51 -3.43 -11.63
N HIS A 44 -20.94 -2.46 -10.90
CA HIS A 44 -19.48 -2.35 -10.75
C HIS A 44 -18.89 -3.49 -9.90
N VAL A 45 -19.66 -4.00 -8.94
CA VAL A 45 -19.25 -5.15 -8.14
C VAL A 45 -19.23 -6.42 -8.99
N ASP A 46 -20.26 -6.63 -9.82
CA ASP A 46 -20.36 -7.79 -10.69
C ASP A 46 -19.28 -7.78 -11.78
N ASP A 47 -18.94 -6.61 -12.36
CA ASP A 47 -17.84 -6.46 -13.32
C ASP A 47 -16.48 -6.87 -12.73
N VAL A 48 -16.14 -6.37 -11.53
CA VAL A 48 -14.89 -6.70 -10.84
C VAL A 48 -14.80 -8.18 -10.49
N LEU A 49 -15.90 -8.77 -10.03
CA LEU A 49 -15.95 -10.20 -9.72
C LEU A 49 -15.84 -11.05 -10.99
N GLY A 50 -16.47 -10.63 -12.10
CA GLY A 50 -16.33 -11.26 -13.41
C GLY A 50 -14.88 -11.27 -13.90
N ASP A 51 -14.19 -10.14 -13.82
CA ASP A 51 -12.78 -10.02 -14.21
C ASP A 51 -11.85 -10.82 -13.28
N ALA A 52 -12.17 -10.91 -11.99
CA ALA A 52 -11.46 -11.74 -11.04
C ALA A 52 -11.55 -13.23 -11.42
N VAL A 53 -12.76 -13.70 -11.76
CA VAL A 53 -13.01 -15.07 -12.23
C VAL A 53 -12.23 -15.38 -13.51
N VAL A 54 -12.27 -14.49 -14.50
CA VAL A 54 -11.51 -14.64 -15.76
C VAL A 54 -10.00 -14.74 -15.50
N SER A 55 -9.47 -13.93 -14.56
CA SER A 55 -8.07 -13.95 -14.18
C SER A 55 -7.64 -15.28 -13.56
N VAL A 56 -8.44 -15.81 -12.62
CA VAL A 56 -8.19 -17.11 -11.98
C VAL A 56 -8.27 -18.24 -13.02
N MET A 57 -9.27 -18.25 -13.90
CA MET A 57 -9.37 -19.25 -14.98
C MET A 57 -8.18 -19.22 -15.93
N ARG A 58 -7.59 -18.04 -16.19
CA ARG A 58 -6.39 -17.92 -17.01
C ARG A 58 -5.17 -18.50 -16.28
N ARG A 59 -5.05 -18.29 -14.96
CA ARG A 59 -3.99 -18.87 -14.14
C ARG A 59 -4.11 -20.40 -14.05
N LEU A 60 -5.31 -20.95 -13.87
CA LEU A 60 -5.54 -22.40 -13.81
C LEU A 60 -5.23 -23.13 -15.11
N ARG A 61 -5.31 -22.45 -16.26
CA ARG A 61 -4.94 -23.00 -17.57
C ARG A 61 -3.44 -22.92 -17.87
N SER A 62 -2.65 -22.26 -17.01
CA SER A 62 -1.20 -22.21 -17.18
C SER A 62 -0.53 -23.51 -16.75
N ALA A 63 0.66 -23.80 -17.30
CA ALA A 63 1.39 -25.03 -17.02
C ALA A 63 1.90 -25.15 -15.58
N ASP A 64 1.95 -24.04 -14.84
CA ASP A 64 2.45 -24.00 -13.47
C ASP A 64 1.32 -24.33 -12.48
N PRO A 65 1.49 -25.31 -11.58
CA PRO A 65 0.54 -25.57 -10.51
C PRO A 65 0.29 -24.33 -9.65
N LEU A 66 -0.97 -24.11 -9.26
CA LEU A 66 -1.34 -23.09 -8.29
C LEU A 66 -1.44 -23.76 -6.92
N VAL A 67 -0.48 -23.47 -6.03
CA VAL A 67 -0.48 -23.93 -4.64
C VAL A 67 -0.78 -22.72 -3.77
N LEU A 68 -1.77 -22.84 -2.88
CA LEU A 68 -2.29 -21.74 -2.08
C LEU A 68 -2.24 -22.09 -0.59
N ASP A 69 -1.80 -21.13 0.22
CA ASP A 69 -1.87 -21.22 1.68
C ASP A 69 -3.28 -20.85 2.20
N SER A 70 -4.03 -20.01 1.45
CA SER A 70 -5.40 -19.63 1.77
C SER A 70 -6.17 -19.18 0.53
N VAL A 71 -7.37 -19.74 0.35
CA VAL A 71 -8.31 -19.40 -0.74
C VAL A 71 -8.75 -17.94 -0.64
N GLU A 72 -9.13 -17.50 0.56
CA GLU A 72 -9.62 -16.15 0.80
C GLU A 72 -8.51 -15.11 0.59
N ALA A 73 -7.30 -15.36 1.09
CA ALA A 73 -6.17 -14.43 0.91
C ALA A 73 -5.82 -14.27 -0.58
N TYR A 74 -5.87 -15.36 -1.35
CA TYR A 74 -5.66 -15.30 -2.79
C TYR A 74 -6.81 -14.59 -3.51
N GLY A 75 -8.06 -14.92 -3.17
CA GLY A 75 -9.26 -14.31 -3.76
C GLY A 75 -9.33 -12.79 -3.53
N THR A 76 -9.09 -12.34 -2.29
CA THR A 76 -9.00 -10.91 -1.96
C THR A 76 -7.89 -10.19 -2.72
N THR A 77 -6.75 -10.85 -2.92
CA THR A 77 -5.64 -10.33 -3.75
C THR A 77 -6.05 -10.16 -5.21
N VAL A 78 -6.74 -11.14 -5.78
CA VAL A 78 -7.24 -11.06 -7.17
C VAL A 78 -8.25 -9.93 -7.31
N ILE A 79 -9.23 -9.81 -6.41
CA ILE A 79 -10.21 -8.72 -6.41
C ILE A 79 -9.51 -7.36 -6.30
N ALA A 80 -8.55 -7.22 -5.38
CA ALA A 80 -7.80 -5.97 -5.20
C ALA A 80 -7.03 -5.58 -6.48
N ASN A 81 -6.48 -6.55 -7.20
CA ASN A 81 -5.79 -6.30 -8.46
C ASN A 81 -6.73 -5.82 -9.56
N GLN A 82 -7.97 -6.33 -9.63
CA GLN A 82 -8.97 -5.84 -10.58
C GLN A 82 -9.46 -4.44 -10.25
N VAL A 83 -9.75 -4.16 -8.98
CA VAL A 83 -10.11 -2.79 -8.55
C VAL A 83 -8.98 -1.81 -8.89
N ARG A 84 -7.71 -2.18 -8.67
CA ARG A 84 -6.55 -1.36 -9.09
C ARG A 84 -6.45 -1.20 -10.62
N ALA A 85 -6.87 -2.18 -11.40
CA ALA A 85 -6.88 -2.08 -12.86
C ALA A 85 -7.95 -1.08 -13.33
N VAL A 86 -9.14 -1.12 -12.72
CA VAL A 86 -10.23 -0.16 -12.98
C VAL A 86 -9.83 1.27 -12.58
N VAL A 87 -9.23 1.44 -11.40
CA VAL A 87 -8.73 2.75 -10.95
C VAL A 87 -7.67 3.29 -11.92
N ARG A 88 -6.70 2.48 -12.33
CA ARG A 88 -5.69 2.89 -13.31
C ARG A 88 -6.27 3.19 -14.68
N GLY A 89 -7.29 2.45 -15.12
CA GLY A 89 -8.02 2.74 -16.36
C GLY A 89 -8.76 4.07 -16.31
N ARG A 90 -9.24 4.49 -15.13
CA ARG A 90 -9.87 5.80 -14.90
C ARG A 90 -8.84 6.93 -14.82
N ASP A 91 -7.72 6.74 -14.13
CA ASP A 91 -6.63 7.73 -14.05
C ASP A 91 -5.99 8.01 -15.41
N LEU A 92 -5.97 7.03 -16.32
CA LEU A 92 -5.53 7.26 -17.71
C LEU A 92 -6.54 8.08 -18.55
N LEU A 93 -7.78 8.25 -18.07
CA LEU A 93 -8.83 9.04 -18.72
C LEU A 93 -9.08 10.39 -18.04
N VAL A 94 -8.53 10.61 -16.85
CA VAL A 94 -8.69 11.82 -16.03
C VAL A 94 -7.30 12.42 -15.80
N ASP A 95 -7.00 13.49 -16.56
CA ASP A 95 -5.87 14.42 -16.40
C ASP A 95 -4.44 13.91 -16.68
N ASP A 96 -4.05 14.10 -17.94
CA ASP A 96 -2.65 14.28 -18.35
C ASP A 96 -2.31 15.79 -18.29
N ASP A 97 -2.45 16.43 -17.12
CA ASP A 97 -2.03 17.82 -16.90
C ASP A 97 -0.56 17.88 -16.40
N PRO A 98 0.39 18.31 -17.26
CA PRO A 98 1.79 18.45 -16.89
C PRO A 98 2.06 19.52 -15.83
N ALA A 99 1.13 20.44 -15.54
CA ALA A 99 1.31 21.48 -14.53
C ALA A 99 1.24 20.92 -13.09
N ALA A 100 0.47 19.85 -12.87
CA ALA A 100 0.40 19.18 -11.56
C ALA A 100 1.72 18.50 -11.17
N ARG A 101 2.55 18.12 -12.15
CA ARG A 101 3.88 17.52 -11.93
C ARG A 101 4.94 18.52 -11.46
N LEU A 102 4.72 19.82 -11.66
CA LEU A 102 5.71 20.88 -11.35
C LEU A 102 5.52 21.57 -10.00
N ALA A 103 4.46 21.27 -9.24
CA ALA A 103 4.10 21.99 -8.02
C ALA A 103 4.69 21.44 -6.69
N LEU A 104 5.54 20.41 -6.74
CA LEU A 104 6.09 19.71 -5.56
C LEU A 104 7.39 20.33 -4.97
N ASP A 105 7.66 21.61 -5.23
CA ASP A 105 8.92 22.27 -4.84
C ASP A 105 8.80 23.29 -3.69
N ARG A 106 7.77 23.14 -2.84
CA ARG A 106 7.64 23.96 -1.62
C ARG A 106 7.95 23.13 -0.38
N THR A 107 8.84 23.69 0.43
CA THR A 107 9.27 23.29 1.78
C THR A 107 8.39 22.23 2.47
N ALA A 108 8.92 21.01 2.58
CA ALA A 108 8.27 19.92 3.32
C ALA A 108 8.17 20.27 4.82
N GLU A 109 6.98 20.64 5.24
CA GLU A 109 6.54 20.60 6.64
C GLU A 109 6.19 19.15 7.03
N PRO A 110 6.29 18.79 8.33
CA PRO A 110 5.81 17.49 8.80
C PRO A 110 4.33 17.30 8.43
N PRO A 111 3.89 16.05 8.17
CA PRO A 111 2.48 15.77 7.92
C PRO A 111 1.62 16.28 9.09
N PRO A 112 0.64 17.16 8.87
CA PRO A 112 0.01 17.96 9.92
C PRO A 112 -1.12 17.24 10.68
N PHE A 113 -1.12 15.90 10.71
CA PHE A 113 -2.26 15.12 11.20
C PHE A 113 -1.90 14.23 12.39
N VAL A 114 -2.85 14.11 13.32
CA VAL A 114 -2.81 13.19 14.46
C VAL A 114 -3.35 11.84 13.97
N VAL A 115 -2.60 10.77 14.22
CA VAL A 115 -2.99 9.41 13.87
C VAL A 115 -3.61 8.75 15.10
N ASP A 116 -4.91 8.46 15.04
CA ASP A 116 -5.56 7.50 15.94
C ASP A 116 -5.76 6.15 15.22
N ALA A 117 -6.23 5.13 15.93
CA ALA A 117 -6.30 3.78 15.38
C ALA A 117 -7.24 3.65 14.16
N ASP A 118 -8.37 4.35 14.17
CA ASP A 118 -9.33 4.31 13.06
C ASP A 118 -8.75 5.07 11.85
N PHE A 119 -8.13 6.24 12.09
CA PHE A 119 -7.46 7.02 11.06
C PHE A 119 -6.24 6.30 10.46
N GLU A 120 -5.50 5.54 11.26
CA GLU A 120 -4.36 4.74 10.80
C GLU A 120 -4.81 3.68 9.78
N ASP A 121 -5.85 2.93 10.10
CA ASP A 121 -6.37 1.87 9.23
C ASP A 121 -6.93 2.45 7.93
N ASP A 122 -7.64 3.58 8.03
CA ASP A 122 -8.19 4.29 6.87
C ASP A 122 -7.08 4.86 5.96
N LEU A 123 -6.03 5.44 6.55
CA LEU A 123 -4.88 5.96 5.81
C LEU A 123 -4.06 4.82 5.19
N ARG A 124 -3.91 3.68 5.87
CA ARG A 124 -3.29 2.47 5.31
C ARG A 124 -4.04 1.99 4.08
N VAL A 125 -5.37 1.91 4.14
CA VAL A 125 -6.22 1.53 3.00
C VAL A 125 -6.06 2.52 1.84
N ALA A 126 -6.03 3.83 2.13
CA ALA A 126 -5.82 4.86 1.12
C ALA A 126 -4.45 4.74 0.44
N LEU A 127 -3.38 4.50 1.20
CA LEU A 127 -2.03 4.28 0.67
C LEU A 127 -1.97 3.05 -0.26
N GLU A 128 -2.53 1.92 0.17
CA GLU A 128 -2.59 0.70 -0.63
C GLU A 128 -3.36 0.87 -1.96
N ASN A 129 -4.32 1.80 -2.00
CA ASN A 129 -5.10 2.15 -3.18
C ASN A 129 -4.33 3.04 -4.16
N LEU A 130 -3.57 4.01 -3.65
CA LEU A 130 -2.71 4.87 -4.47
C LEU A 130 -1.64 4.06 -5.22
N GLY A 131 -1.19 2.94 -4.65
CA GLY A 131 -0.14 2.13 -5.22
C GLY A 131 1.19 2.87 -5.31
N GLY A 132 2.12 2.31 -6.10
CA GLY A 132 3.46 2.86 -6.28
C GLY A 132 4.53 1.78 -6.29
N PRO A 133 5.81 2.17 -6.41
CA PRO A 133 6.93 1.24 -6.27
C PRO A 133 6.89 0.51 -4.92
N PRO A 134 7.23 -0.80 -4.85
CA PRO A 134 7.17 -1.56 -3.59
C PRO A 134 7.92 -0.90 -2.43
N TRP A 135 9.15 -0.42 -2.67
CA TRP A 135 9.95 0.26 -1.65
C TRP A 135 9.26 1.51 -1.07
N LEU A 136 8.53 2.25 -1.92
CA LEU A 136 7.86 3.49 -1.52
C LEU A 136 6.65 3.18 -0.64
N MET A 137 5.90 2.15 -1.01
CA MET A 137 4.74 1.71 -0.24
C MET A 137 5.16 1.15 1.12
N SER A 138 6.13 0.25 1.14
CA SER A 138 6.67 -0.32 2.38
C SER A 138 7.21 0.77 3.31
N ALA A 139 7.94 1.75 2.77
CA ALA A 139 8.45 2.86 3.58
C ALA A 139 7.32 3.79 4.08
N ALA A 140 6.28 4.07 3.28
CA ALA A 140 5.16 4.89 3.71
C ALA A 140 4.33 4.22 4.81
N LEU A 141 4.10 2.91 4.70
CA LEU A 141 3.39 2.12 5.72
C LEU A 141 4.20 2.00 7.01
N ALA A 142 5.51 1.73 6.92
CA ALA A 142 6.38 1.69 8.09
C ALA A 142 6.41 3.06 8.80
N LEU A 143 6.48 4.15 8.05
CA LEU A 143 6.43 5.50 8.62
C LEU A 143 5.09 5.80 9.29
N LEU A 144 3.96 5.35 8.73
CA LEU A 144 2.64 5.48 9.35
C LEU A 144 2.60 4.79 10.72
N ILE A 145 3.09 3.54 10.80
CA ILE A 145 3.18 2.78 12.05
C ILE A 145 4.04 3.51 13.08
N PHE A 146 5.20 4.05 12.69
CA PHE A 146 6.06 4.77 13.63
C PHE A 146 5.46 6.06 14.15
N ILE A 147 4.60 6.71 13.35
CA ILE A 147 3.85 7.91 13.78
C ILE A 147 2.75 7.52 14.77
N GLY A 148 1.98 6.45 14.48
CA GLY A 148 0.87 5.98 15.34
C GLY A 148 1.34 5.27 16.62
N HIS A 149 2.52 4.65 16.58
CA HIS A 149 3.09 3.86 17.67
C HIS A 149 4.55 4.27 17.96
N PRO A 150 4.78 5.39 18.67
CA PRO A 150 6.13 5.82 19.03
C PRO A 150 6.89 4.75 19.83
N GLY A 151 8.14 4.47 19.46
CA GLY A 151 8.96 3.44 20.10
C GLY A 151 8.87 2.05 19.45
N SER A 152 8.18 1.92 18.31
CA SER A 152 8.09 0.68 17.54
C SER A 152 9.21 0.52 16.50
N GLU A 153 10.15 1.48 16.44
CA GLU A 153 11.30 1.43 15.54
C GLU A 153 12.24 0.26 15.90
N PRO A 154 12.82 -0.46 14.91
CA PRO A 154 13.77 -1.52 15.21
C PRO A 154 15.06 -1.00 15.85
N ASP A 155 15.55 -1.68 16.89
CA ASP A 155 16.78 -1.31 17.62
C ASP A 155 18.02 -1.21 16.71
N ASP A 156 18.11 -2.06 15.68
CA ASP A 156 19.23 -2.12 14.74
C ASP A 156 19.11 -1.12 13.57
N ALA A 157 18.03 -0.35 13.51
CA ALA A 157 17.80 0.56 12.41
C ALA A 157 18.76 1.78 12.45
N PRO A 158 19.11 2.35 11.29
CA PRO A 158 20.01 3.50 11.24
C PRO A 158 19.40 4.71 11.94
N ALA A 159 20.10 5.21 12.96
CA ALA A 159 19.70 6.43 13.65
C ALA A 159 19.99 7.69 12.81
N PRO A 160 19.11 8.71 12.86
CA PRO A 160 19.36 10.00 12.23
C PRO A 160 20.62 10.68 12.80
N ILE A 161 21.39 11.34 11.94
CA ILE A 161 22.49 12.20 12.36
C ILE A 161 21.91 13.48 13.00
N SER A 162 22.64 14.08 13.95
CA SER A 162 22.24 15.30 14.65
C SER A 162 21.78 16.41 13.69
N GLY A 163 20.66 17.06 14.03
CA GLY A 163 20.05 18.12 13.22
C GLY A 163 18.92 17.67 12.28
N SER A 164 18.60 16.37 12.20
CA SER A 164 17.40 15.88 11.49
C SER A 164 16.13 16.27 12.25
N ARG A 165 15.10 16.74 11.54
CA ARG A 165 13.77 16.98 12.16
C ARG A 165 13.15 15.66 12.62
N PRO A 166 12.32 15.64 13.68
CA PRO A 166 11.75 14.39 14.24
C PRO A 166 10.95 13.53 13.23
N ASP A 167 10.23 14.15 12.31
CA ASP A 167 9.48 13.49 11.23
C ASP A 167 10.42 12.89 10.16
N GLN A 168 11.52 13.58 9.87
CA GLN A 168 12.57 13.10 8.97
C GLN A 168 13.40 11.97 9.60
N ALA A 169 13.48 11.95 10.93
CA ALA A 169 14.15 10.91 11.69
C ALA A 169 13.44 9.55 11.55
N LEU A 170 12.10 9.52 11.63
CA LEU A 170 11.31 8.29 11.45
C LEU A 170 11.38 7.72 10.03
N CYS A 171 11.68 8.56 9.04
CA CYS A 171 11.82 8.10 7.65
C CYS A 171 13.06 7.20 7.43
N TRP A 172 14.08 7.29 8.29
CA TRP A 172 15.29 6.48 8.16
C TRP A 172 15.05 4.99 8.45
N PRO A 173 14.52 4.60 9.62
CA PRO A 173 14.15 3.21 9.88
C PRO A 173 13.11 2.70 8.88
N ALA A 174 12.19 3.57 8.42
CA ALA A 174 11.16 3.18 7.45
C ALA A 174 11.75 2.83 6.08
N LEU A 175 12.70 3.64 5.57
CA LEU A 175 13.42 3.35 4.33
C LEU A 175 14.32 2.13 4.46
N TRP A 176 14.94 1.92 5.62
CA TRP A 176 15.77 0.75 5.88
C TRP A 176 14.94 -0.55 5.90
N LEU A 177 13.78 -0.56 6.56
CA LEU A 177 12.84 -1.69 6.52
C LEU A 177 12.29 -1.97 5.12
N ALA A 178 12.17 -0.93 4.28
CA ALA A 178 11.79 -1.07 2.88
C ALA A 178 12.92 -1.60 1.98
N GLY A 179 14.08 -1.95 2.53
CA GLY A 179 15.22 -2.54 1.83
C GLY A 179 16.17 -1.52 1.17
N GLU A 180 15.98 -0.21 1.40
CA GLU A 180 16.86 0.84 0.86
C GLU A 180 18.13 1.02 1.72
N HIS A 181 18.84 -0.09 2.01
CA HIS A 181 20.03 -0.12 2.88
C HIS A 181 21.20 0.70 2.32
N ASP A 182 21.33 0.78 0.99
CA ASP A 182 22.39 1.51 0.29
C ASP A 182 22.38 3.04 0.55
N LEU A 183 21.29 3.55 1.14
CA LEU A 183 21.15 4.93 1.55
C LEU A 183 21.88 5.25 2.84
N PHE A 184 22.30 4.25 3.62
CA PHE A 184 22.86 4.44 4.96
C PHE A 184 24.32 3.96 5.01
N PRO A 185 25.23 4.69 5.68
CA PRO A 185 26.60 4.23 5.87
C PRO A 185 26.64 3.08 6.87
N GLU A 186 27.38 2.01 6.51
CA GLU A 186 27.76 0.95 7.44
C GLU A 186 29.11 1.30 8.10
N PRO A 187 29.28 1.03 9.41
CA PRO A 187 28.27 0.52 10.35
C PRO A 187 27.20 1.58 10.67
N TYR A 188 25.93 1.14 10.71
CA TYR A 188 24.80 2.02 11.00
C TYR A 188 24.97 2.70 12.37
N GLY A 189 24.70 4.01 12.46
CA GLY A 189 24.79 4.76 13.72
C GLY A 189 26.19 5.20 14.17
N ARG A 190 27.24 5.03 13.36
CA ARG A 190 28.59 5.58 13.62
C ARG A 190 29.16 6.32 12.41
N ASP A 191 30.34 6.93 12.60
CA ASP A 191 31.17 7.74 11.68
C ASP A 191 31.53 7.08 10.32
N GLY A 192 30.61 6.31 9.72
CA GLY A 192 30.71 5.92 8.33
C GLY A 192 30.61 7.15 7.44
N THR A 193 31.45 7.21 6.40
CA THR A 193 31.64 8.41 5.59
C THR A 193 30.39 8.68 4.72
N ASP A 194 29.47 9.51 5.21
CA ASP A 194 28.24 9.84 4.49
C ASP A 194 28.52 10.83 3.35
N THR A 195 28.55 10.33 2.11
CA THR A 195 28.84 11.15 0.93
C THR A 195 27.71 12.14 0.62
N VAL A 196 28.05 13.29 0.00
CA VAL A 196 27.05 14.28 -0.43
C VAL A 196 26.02 13.67 -1.38
N ALA A 197 26.44 12.76 -2.27
CA ALA A 197 25.56 12.06 -3.20
C ALA A 197 24.54 11.17 -2.46
N ARG A 198 24.98 10.42 -1.45
CA ARG A 198 24.13 9.56 -0.62
C ARG A 198 23.14 10.39 0.18
N ARG A 199 23.59 11.47 0.83
CA ARG A 199 22.71 12.44 1.53
C ARG A 199 21.63 13.00 0.61
N ARG A 200 21.99 13.42 -0.61
CA ARG A 200 21.02 13.91 -1.61
C ARG A 200 20.03 12.83 -2.04
N ARG A 201 20.48 11.59 -2.25
CA ARG A 201 19.58 10.48 -2.60
C ARG A 201 18.62 10.14 -1.46
N ARG A 202 19.12 10.07 -0.23
CA ARG A 202 18.30 9.85 0.98
C ARG A 202 17.25 10.95 1.12
N ALA A 203 17.64 12.23 0.99
CA ALA A 203 16.70 13.35 1.06
C ALA A 203 15.59 13.26 -0.01
N ARG A 204 15.92 12.85 -1.25
CA ARG A 204 14.89 12.61 -2.29
C ARG A 204 13.96 11.47 -1.93
N ARG A 205 14.47 10.39 -1.35
CA ARG A 205 13.67 9.23 -0.91
C ARG A 205 12.74 9.59 0.24
N ILE A 206 13.24 10.31 1.25
CA ILE A 206 12.44 10.84 2.37
C ILE A 206 11.27 11.69 1.84
N ARG A 207 11.55 12.64 0.94
CA ARG A 207 10.49 13.48 0.34
C ARG A 207 9.45 12.67 -0.42
N ALA A 208 9.88 11.63 -1.16
CA ALA A 208 8.95 10.77 -1.88
C ALA A 208 8.01 10.03 -0.92
N VAL A 209 8.53 9.53 0.21
CA VAL A 209 7.74 8.86 1.25
C VAL A 209 6.74 9.84 1.89
N GLN A 210 7.19 11.04 2.28
CA GLN A 210 6.32 12.07 2.85
C GLN A 210 5.20 12.47 1.86
N ALA A 211 5.54 12.69 0.59
CA ALA A 211 4.55 13.01 -0.44
C ALA A 211 3.59 11.84 -0.74
N GLN A 212 3.98 10.59 -0.46
CA GLN A 212 3.06 9.45 -0.55
C GLN A 212 2.05 9.47 0.59
N LEU A 213 2.49 9.75 1.83
CA LEU A 213 1.59 9.91 2.98
C LEU A 213 0.62 11.07 2.81
N GLU A 214 1.11 12.23 2.37
CA GLU A 214 0.27 13.40 2.10
C GLU A 214 -0.80 13.10 1.03
N ARG A 215 -0.43 12.37 -0.03
CA ARG A 215 -1.40 11.91 -1.04
C ARG A 215 -2.43 10.95 -0.45
N GLY A 216 -2.01 10.02 0.43
CA GLY A 216 -2.93 9.12 1.14
C GLY A 216 -3.94 9.90 1.98
N HIS A 217 -3.46 10.87 2.73
CA HIS A 217 -4.31 11.73 3.57
C HIS A 217 -5.25 12.61 2.74
N ALA A 218 -4.75 13.24 1.67
CA ALA A 218 -5.58 14.04 0.77
C ALA A 218 -6.66 13.19 0.07
N HIS A 219 -6.33 11.93 -0.27
CA HIS A 219 -7.29 10.98 -0.82
C HIS A 219 -8.40 10.68 0.20
N LEU A 220 -8.05 10.41 1.46
CA LEU A 220 -9.01 10.19 2.54
C LEU A 220 -9.98 11.37 2.71
N LEU A 221 -9.45 12.59 2.83
CA LEU A 221 -10.26 13.82 2.96
C LEU A 221 -11.16 14.11 1.74
N ALA A 222 -10.80 13.61 0.57
CA ALA A 222 -11.62 13.74 -0.64
C ALA A 222 -12.77 12.72 -0.67
N VAL A 223 -12.60 11.56 -0.05
CA VAL A 223 -13.65 10.54 0.11
C VAL A 223 -14.70 11.02 1.13
N ASP A 224 -14.27 11.47 2.31
CA ASP A 224 -15.19 11.94 3.36
C ASP A 224 -16.10 13.09 2.92
N ARG A 225 -15.56 14.03 2.13
CA ARG A 225 -16.34 15.17 1.59
C ARG A 225 -17.42 14.74 0.60
N ARG A 226 -17.24 13.62 -0.11
CA ARG A 226 -18.24 13.11 -1.06
C ARG A 226 -19.38 12.40 -0.32
N ASP A 227 -19.08 11.70 0.77
CA ASP A 227 -20.09 10.99 1.56
C ASP A 227 -20.92 11.95 2.46
N GLY A 228 -20.36 13.10 2.83
CA GLY A 228 -21.08 14.14 3.57
C GLY A 228 -21.98 15.06 2.74
N GLY A 229 -21.84 15.07 1.40
CA GLY A 229 -22.58 15.95 0.49
C GLY A 229 -23.96 15.45 0.07
N ASP A 230 -24.29 14.19 0.35
CA ASP A 230 -25.51 13.52 -0.14
C ASP A 230 -26.67 13.53 0.88
N ARG A 231 -26.68 14.51 1.79
CA ARG A 231 -27.74 14.72 2.81
C ARG A 231 -28.33 16.14 2.78
N GLY A 232 -28.41 16.76 1.61
CA GLY A 232 -29.04 18.06 1.39
C GLY A 232 -30.34 17.96 0.61
#